data_AF-A0A521U9C2-F1
#
_entry.id   AF-A0A521U9C2-F1
#
_cell.length_a   1.000
_cell.length_b   1.000
_cell.length_c   1.000
_cell.angle_alpha   90.00
_cell.angle_beta   90.00
_cell.angle_gamma   90.00
#
_symmetry.space_group_name_H-M   'P 1'
#
loop_
_entity.id
_entity.type
_entity.pdbx_description
1 polymer ?
#
loop_
_entity_poly.entity_id
_entity_poly.type
_entity_poly.pdbx_seq_one_letter_code
_entity_poly.pdbx_strand_id
1 'polypeptide(L)'
;MRAVIALCLALSAAPLAAHADPVDPRVALLDRDASHARLWFWTLTVAYSVTAVAQTTLALTLHDPGLRVDAAVGAVTTWLGVGGMVLTPVPRVWRAAEEAHRTGNLDAAIGRAAEAENSARAWYNHVGVAVVAVTAGLVLWIGYDRPLSAALAFGSDLIGGELSILTIPTRAARWRDRPVARWQLAPSLHGVQIVGAW
;
A
#
# COMPACT_ATOMS: atom_id res chain seq x y z
N MET A 1 -25.79 -9.91 26.36
CA MET A 1 -24.80 -9.90 25.26
C MET A 1 -23.74 -8.85 25.55
N ARG A 2 -22.69 -9.28 26.25
CA ARG A 2 -21.50 -8.51 26.59
C ARG A 2 -20.35 -9.23 25.89
N ALA A 3 -19.75 -8.61 24.87
CA ALA A 3 -18.40 -8.89 24.32
C ALA A 3 -18.31 -8.54 22.83
N VAL A 4 -18.16 -7.26 22.45
CA VAL A 4 -17.48 -6.87 21.17
C VAL A 4 -16.81 -5.47 21.26
N ILE A 5 -16.37 -4.99 22.42
CA ILE A 5 -15.59 -3.74 22.49
C ILE A 5 -14.34 -3.97 23.33
N ALA A 6 -13.38 -4.65 22.72
CA ALA A 6 -12.01 -4.78 23.22
C ALA A 6 -11.09 -5.07 22.02
N LEU A 7 -10.88 -4.07 21.16
CA LEU A 7 -9.84 -4.11 20.15
C LEU A 7 -8.85 -2.95 20.38
N CYS A 8 -7.87 -3.25 21.24
CA CYS A 8 -6.48 -2.82 21.16
C CYS A 8 -6.16 -1.30 21.11
N LEU A 9 -6.51 -0.58 22.18
CA LEU A 9 -5.77 0.60 22.63
C LEU A 9 -4.74 0.16 23.68
N ALA A 10 -3.57 -0.28 23.23
CA ALA A 10 -2.40 -0.48 24.09
C ALA A 10 -1.14 -0.12 23.30
N LEU A 11 -0.92 1.19 23.13
CA LEU A 11 0.29 1.71 22.52
C LEU A 11 0.88 2.81 23.40
N SER A 12 1.64 2.41 24.43
CA SER A 12 2.67 3.26 25.05
C SER A 12 3.40 2.53 26.19
N ALA A 13 4.28 1.60 25.83
CA ALA A 13 5.47 1.34 26.64
C ALA A 13 6.65 1.98 25.91
N ALA A 14 7.08 3.16 26.37
CA ALA A 14 8.32 3.77 25.92
C ALA A 14 9.49 3.02 26.59
N PRO A 15 10.41 2.39 25.84
CA PRO A 15 11.65 1.93 26.43
C PRO A 15 12.57 3.13 26.66
N LEU A 16 13.12 3.21 27.87
CA LEU A 16 14.31 4.02 28.18
C LEU A 16 15.40 3.66 27.16
N ALA A 17 15.80 4.61 26.31
CA ALA A 17 16.90 4.38 25.38
C ALA A 17 18.24 4.53 26.12
N ALA A 18 18.89 3.40 26.36
CA ALA A 18 20.33 3.31 26.57
C ALA A 18 21.06 3.90 25.35
N HIS A 19 22.19 4.56 25.58
CA HIS A 19 23.03 5.13 24.51
C HIS A 19 23.68 4.00 23.70
N ALA A 20 23.19 3.78 22.47
CA ALA A 20 23.82 2.92 21.47
C ALA A 20 24.58 3.78 20.45
N ASP A 21 25.62 3.21 19.83
CA ASP A 21 26.38 3.78 18.70
C ASP A 21 25.50 4.50 17.68
N PRO A 22 25.99 5.51 16.93
CA PRO A 22 25.19 6.18 15.91
C PRO A 22 24.81 5.18 14.81
N VAL A 23 23.63 4.56 14.98
CA VAL A 23 23.00 3.67 14.02
C VAL A 23 22.91 4.41 12.69
N ASP A 24 23.46 3.81 11.61
CA ASP A 24 23.35 4.38 10.27
C ASP A 24 21.87 4.74 10.01
N PRO A 25 21.55 6.01 9.71
CA PRO A 25 20.17 6.46 9.56
C PRO A 25 19.38 5.67 8.50
N ARG A 26 20.08 5.01 7.57
CA ARG A 26 19.48 4.11 6.57
C ARG A 26 18.83 2.87 7.19
N VAL A 27 19.38 2.35 8.29
CA VAL A 27 18.79 1.20 9.01
C VAL A 27 17.44 1.60 9.59
N ALA A 28 17.40 2.70 10.34
CA ALA A 28 16.16 3.22 10.92
C ALA A 28 15.11 3.58 9.85
N LEU A 29 15.55 4.05 8.68
CA LEU A 29 14.68 4.28 7.53
C LEU A 29 14.05 2.98 7.03
N LEU A 30 14.86 1.97 6.73
CA LEU A 30 14.39 0.67 6.23
C LEU A 30 13.44 -0.01 7.22
N ASP A 31 13.72 0.04 8.52
CA ASP A 31 12.87 -0.57 9.55
C ASP A 31 11.51 0.10 9.66
N ARG A 32 11.51 1.44 9.62
CA ARG A 32 10.27 2.20 9.64
C ARG A 32 9.45 1.97 8.37
N ASP A 33 10.12 1.82 7.24
CA ASP A 33 9.43 1.55 5.97
C ASP A 33 8.84 0.14 5.94
N ALA A 34 9.62 -0.86 6.35
CA ALA A 34 9.21 -2.25 6.46
C ALA A 34 8.00 -2.42 7.41
N SER A 35 8.03 -1.79 8.58
CA SER A 35 6.92 -1.84 9.54
C SER A 35 5.65 -1.18 8.99
N HIS A 36 5.77 -0.03 8.34
CA HIS A 36 4.64 0.65 7.70
C HIS A 36 4.07 -0.17 6.55
N ALA A 37 4.92 -0.74 5.68
CA ALA A 37 4.51 -1.59 4.57
C ALA A 37 3.79 -2.85 5.04
N ARG A 38 4.29 -3.48 6.10
CA ARG A 38 3.66 -4.67 6.71
C ARG A 38 2.31 -4.33 7.33
N LEU A 39 2.22 -3.22 8.07
CA LEU A 39 0.95 -2.77 8.65
C LEU A 39 -0.08 -2.46 7.57
N TRP A 40 0.32 -1.69 6.54
CA TRP A 40 -0.53 -1.37 5.40
C TRP A 40 -1.03 -2.66 4.73
N PHE A 41 -0.11 -3.57 4.36
CA PHE A 41 -0.45 -4.80 3.66
C PHE A 41 -1.48 -5.63 4.41
N TRP A 42 -1.25 -5.90 5.70
CA TRP A 42 -2.16 -6.74 6.48
C TRP A 42 -3.49 -6.04 6.78
N THR A 43 -3.47 -4.73 7.00
CA THR A 43 -4.69 -3.95 7.22
C THR A 43 -5.61 -4.04 6.00
N LEU A 44 -5.07 -3.77 4.80
CA LEU A 44 -5.85 -3.79 3.57
C LEU A 44 -6.26 -5.21 3.19
N THR A 45 -5.34 -6.19 3.32
CA THR A 45 -5.65 -7.60 3.03
C THR A 45 -6.79 -8.12 3.90
N VAL A 46 -6.79 -7.84 5.21
CA VAL A 46 -7.86 -8.25 6.11
C VAL A 46 -9.16 -7.52 5.79
N ALA A 47 -9.11 -6.19 5.56
CA ALA A 47 -10.29 -5.41 5.22
C ALA A 47 -10.97 -5.94 3.94
N TYR A 48 -10.20 -6.16 2.86
CA TYR A 48 -10.70 -6.75 1.63
C TYR A 48 -11.22 -8.16 1.84
N SER A 49 -10.51 -9.02 2.58
CA SER A 49 -10.93 -10.41 2.79
C SER A 49 -12.25 -10.51 3.58
N VAL A 50 -12.39 -9.74 4.65
CA VAL A 50 -13.64 -9.68 5.44
C VAL A 50 -14.79 -9.18 4.58
N THR A 51 -14.55 -8.13 3.79
CA THR A 51 -15.56 -7.57 2.88
C THR A 51 -15.96 -8.59 1.81
N ALA A 52 -15.00 -9.32 1.23
CA ALA A 52 -15.26 -10.32 0.20
C ALA A 52 -16.10 -11.49 0.75
N VAL A 53 -15.79 -11.97 1.95
CA VAL A 53 -16.58 -13.01 2.63
C VAL A 53 -17.98 -12.50 2.96
N ALA A 54 -18.12 -11.27 3.46
CA ALA A 54 -19.41 -10.68 3.77
C ALA A 54 -20.29 -10.56 2.51
N GLN A 55 -19.75 -10.02 1.42
CA GLN A 55 -20.46 -9.89 0.14
C GLN A 55 -20.82 -11.26 -0.45
N THR A 56 -19.91 -12.23 -0.39
CA THR A 56 -20.19 -13.61 -0.82
C THR A 56 -21.33 -14.22 -0.02
N THR A 57 -21.33 -14.02 1.30
CA THR A 57 -22.39 -14.51 2.18
C THR A 57 -23.73 -13.87 1.83
N LEU A 58 -23.77 -12.56 1.59
CA LEU A 58 -24.97 -11.84 1.17
C LEU A 58 -25.47 -12.35 -0.19
N ALA A 59 -24.57 -12.54 -1.15
CA ALA A 59 -24.89 -13.06 -2.48
C ALA A 59 -25.49 -14.49 -2.44
N LEU A 60 -25.19 -15.28 -1.40
CA LEU A 60 -25.71 -16.64 -1.25
C LEU A 60 -26.99 -16.71 -0.41
N THR A 61 -27.18 -15.78 0.52
CA THR A 61 -28.27 -15.85 1.51
C THR A 61 -29.44 -14.91 1.22
N LEU A 62 -29.25 -13.85 0.45
CA LEU A 62 -30.33 -12.90 0.13
C LEU A 62 -31.37 -13.53 -0.80
N HIS A 63 -32.64 -13.34 -0.45
CA HIS A 63 -33.78 -13.77 -1.25
C HIS A 63 -34.20 -12.74 -2.30
N ASP A 64 -33.96 -11.44 -2.04
CA ASP A 64 -34.23 -10.40 -3.01
C ASP A 64 -33.23 -10.52 -4.19
N PRO A 65 -33.73 -10.74 -5.42
CA PRO A 65 -32.85 -10.99 -6.56
C PRO A 65 -31.97 -9.78 -6.90
N GLY A 66 -32.44 -8.56 -6.66
CA GLY A 66 -31.71 -7.34 -6.93
C GLY A 66 -30.54 -7.12 -5.98
N LEU A 67 -30.79 -7.22 -4.67
CA LEU A 67 -29.77 -7.13 -3.64
C LEU A 67 -28.76 -8.29 -3.73
N ARG A 68 -29.23 -9.47 -4.15
CA ARG A 68 -28.35 -10.61 -4.39
C ARG A 68 -27.36 -10.35 -5.53
N VAL A 69 -27.81 -9.74 -6.62
CA VAL A 69 -26.94 -9.34 -7.74
C VAL A 69 -25.97 -8.25 -7.31
N ASP A 70 -26.41 -7.23 -6.57
CA ASP A 70 -25.53 -6.17 -6.04
C ASP A 70 -24.42 -6.78 -5.17
N ALA A 71 -24.78 -7.71 -4.27
CA ALA A 71 -23.83 -8.43 -3.44
C ALA A 71 -22.89 -9.34 -4.24
N ALA A 72 -23.39 -9.99 -5.30
CA ALA A 72 -22.56 -10.84 -6.16
C ALA A 72 -21.51 -10.03 -6.93
N VAL A 73 -21.89 -8.88 -7.50
CA VAL A 73 -20.95 -7.98 -8.18
C VAL A 73 -19.92 -7.45 -7.17
N GLY A 74 -20.38 -6.98 -6.00
CA GLY A 74 -19.48 -6.54 -4.92
C GLY A 74 -18.55 -7.64 -4.43
N ALA A 75 -19.01 -8.90 -4.35
CA ALA A 75 -18.16 -10.03 -3.97
C ALA A 75 -17.04 -10.23 -5.00
N VAL A 76 -17.37 -10.24 -6.28
CA VAL A 76 -16.38 -10.40 -7.36
C VAL A 76 -15.34 -9.28 -7.33
N THR A 77 -15.76 -8.00 -7.25
CA THR A 77 -14.82 -6.87 -7.26
C THR A 77 -13.93 -6.88 -6.02
N THR A 78 -14.48 -7.23 -4.85
CA THR A 78 -13.70 -7.32 -3.62
C THR A 78 -12.71 -8.49 -3.65
N TRP A 79 -13.09 -9.63 -4.23
CA TRP A 79 -12.16 -10.75 -4.45
C TRP A 79 -11.04 -10.40 -5.42
N LEU A 80 -11.30 -9.59 -6.46
CA LEU A 80 -10.25 -9.02 -7.30
C LEU A 80 -9.30 -8.12 -6.49
N GLY A 81 -9.84 -7.34 -5.55
CA GLY A 81 -9.03 -6.57 -4.58
C GLY A 81 -8.11 -7.46 -3.73
N VAL A 82 -8.63 -8.58 -3.20
CA VAL A 82 -7.82 -9.58 -2.49
C VAL A 82 -6.74 -10.18 -3.41
N GLY A 83 -7.10 -10.53 -4.64
CA GLY A 83 -6.14 -10.99 -5.65
C GLY A 83 -5.04 -9.97 -5.92
N GLY A 84 -5.40 -8.69 -6.01
CA GLY A 84 -4.45 -7.58 -6.11
C GLY A 84 -3.50 -7.50 -4.93
N MET A 85 -3.97 -7.73 -3.70
CA MET A 85 -3.11 -7.82 -2.52
C MET A 85 -2.15 -8.99 -2.58
N VAL A 86 -2.55 -10.15 -3.13
CA VAL A 86 -1.64 -11.30 -3.28
C VAL A 86 -0.52 -11.01 -4.28
N LEU A 87 -0.84 -10.29 -5.37
CA LEU A 87 0.09 -9.99 -6.45
C LEU A 87 0.95 -8.73 -6.22
N THR A 88 0.60 -7.91 -5.23
CA THR A 88 1.29 -6.64 -4.97
C THR A 88 2.77 -6.85 -4.63
N PRO A 89 3.67 -5.95 -5.06
CA PRO A 89 5.09 -6.05 -4.73
C PRO A 89 5.42 -5.54 -3.32
N VAL A 90 4.46 -4.96 -2.56
CA VAL A 90 4.70 -4.39 -1.21
C VAL A 90 5.42 -5.33 -0.24
N PRO A 91 5.18 -6.67 -0.22
CA PRO A 91 5.99 -7.62 0.55
C PRO A 91 7.49 -7.58 0.32
N ARG A 92 7.93 -7.11 -0.84
CA ARG A 92 9.35 -6.96 -1.14
C ARG A 92 10.01 -5.82 -0.34
N VAL A 93 9.23 -4.86 0.18
CA VAL A 93 9.75 -3.75 1.01
C VAL A 93 10.33 -4.27 2.32
N TRP A 94 9.57 -5.03 3.11
CA TRP A 94 10.10 -5.55 4.38
C TRP A 94 11.12 -6.68 4.18
N ARG A 95 10.99 -7.49 3.10
CA ARG A 95 12.03 -8.46 2.73
C ARG A 95 13.36 -7.78 2.38
N ALA A 96 13.33 -6.58 1.80
CA ALA A 96 14.54 -5.82 1.53
C ALA A 96 15.21 -5.35 2.83
N ALA A 97 14.45 -4.93 3.84
CA ALA A 97 14.97 -4.57 5.16
C ALA A 97 15.56 -5.79 5.90
N GLU A 98 14.87 -6.92 5.89
CA GLU A 98 15.36 -8.20 6.43
C GLU A 98 16.70 -8.60 5.76
N GLU A 99 16.80 -8.42 4.44
CA GLU A 99 18.03 -8.68 3.70
C GLU A 99 19.16 -7.73 4.06
N ALA A 100 18.87 -6.45 4.29
CA ALA A 100 19.83 -5.46 4.76
C ALA A 100 20.41 -5.87 6.12
N HIS A 101 19.58 -6.33 7.05
CA HIS A 101 20.04 -6.84 8.34
C HIS A 101 20.95 -8.06 8.22
N ARG A 102 20.68 -8.94 7.25
CA ARG A 102 21.47 -10.14 7.03
C ARG A 102 22.81 -9.86 6.34
N THR A 103 22.83 -8.95 5.38
CA THR A 103 23.99 -8.74 4.47
C THR A 103 24.79 -7.48 4.76
N GLY A 104 24.22 -6.52 5.50
CA GLY A 104 24.79 -5.19 5.66
C GLY A 104 24.73 -4.31 4.40
N ASN A 105 24.19 -4.80 3.27
CA ASN A 105 24.14 -4.04 2.02
C ASN A 105 22.91 -3.11 1.98
N LEU A 106 23.03 -1.98 2.65
CA LEU A 106 21.96 -1.00 2.81
C LEU A 106 21.54 -0.34 1.49
N ASP A 107 22.48 -0.05 0.59
CA ASP A 107 22.17 0.63 -0.68
C ASP A 107 21.36 -0.26 -1.61
N ALA A 108 21.72 -1.54 -1.72
CA ALA A 108 20.95 -2.50 -2.51
C ALA A 108 19.56 -2.74 -1.90
N ALA A 109 19.44 -2.76 -0.57
CA ALA A 109 18.16 -2.91 0.11
C ALA A 109 17.22 -1.72 -0.14
N ILE A 110 17.73 -0.49 0.00
CA ILE A 110 16.95 0.73 -0.30
C ILE A 110 16.52 0.73 -1.77
N GLY A 111 17.40 0.37 -2.70
CA GLY A 111 17.07 0.27 -4.12
C GLY A 111 15.90 -0.68 -4.40
N ARG A 112 15.93 -1.88 -3.81
CA ARG A 112 14.87 -2.89 -3.96
C ARG A 112 13.55 -2.46 -3.31
N ALA A 113 13.61 -1.85 -2.13
CA ALA A 113 12.43 -1.31 -1.45
C ALA A 113 11.78 -0.21 -2.30
N ALA A 114 12.57 0.74 -2.79
CA ALA A 114 12.11 1.83 -3.66
C ALA A 114 11.47 1.31 -4.96
N GLU A 115 12.07 0.29 -5.59
CA GLU A 115 11.51 -0.33 -6.80
C GLU A 115 10.16 -0.99 -6.53
N ALA A 116 10.02 -1.68 -5.40
CA ALA A 116 8.76 -2.30 -4.99
C ALA A 116 7.67 -1.24 -4.73
N GLU A 117 7.99 -0.16 -4.02
CA GLU A 117 7.07 0.95 -3.76
C GLU A 117 6.62 1.64 -5.06
N ASN A 118 7.57 1.92 -5.96
CA ASN A 118 7.27 2.56 -7.24
C ASN A 118 6.43 1.66 -8.15
N SER A 119 6.73 0.36 -8.18
CA SER A 119 5.94 -0.61 -8.94
C SER A 119 4.52 -0.74 -8.39
N ALA A 120 4.35 -0.70 -7.06
CA ALA A 120 3.04 -0.75 -6.43
C ALA A 120 2.18 0.49 -6.74
N ARG A 121 2.80 1.65 -6.99
CA ARG A 121 2.14 2.92 -7.33
C ARG A 121 2.20 3.26 -8.82
N ALA A 122 2.52 2.30 -9.67
CA ALA A 122 2.61 2.54 -11.09
C ALA A 122 1.24 2.83 -11.71
N TRP A 123 1.23 3.64 -12.77
CA TRP A 123 0.00 4.08 -13.46
C TRP A 123 -0.91 2.93 -13.89
N TYR A 124 -0.34 1.77 -14.23
CA TYR A 124 -1.13 0.60 -14.66
C TYR A 124 -1.98 0.02 -13.53
N ASN A 125 -1.61 0.20 -12.25
CA ASN A 125 -2.44 -0.22 -11.13
C ASN A 125 -3.69 0.67 -10.99
N HIS A 126 -3.54 1.98 -11.22
CA HIS A 126 -4.68 2.92 -11.26
C HIS A 126 -5.64 2.57 -12.40
N VAL A 127 -5.10 2.21 -13.58
CA VAL A 127 -5.93 1.72 -14.68
C VAL A 127 -6.64 0.43 -14.31
N GLY A 128 -5.98 -0.50 -13.61
CA GLY A 128 -6.61 -1.71 -13.08
C GLY A 128 -7.82 -1.40 -12.18
N VAL A 129 -7.67 -0.44 -11.26
CA VAL A 129 -8.78 0.04 -10.40
C VAL A 129 -9.91 0.60 -11.24
N ALA A 130 -9.61 1.49 -12.19
CA ALA A 130 -10.62 2.10 -13.06
C ALA A 130 -11.37 1.06 -13.90
N VAL A 131 -10.66 0.06 -14.46
CA VAL A 131 -11.27 -1.03 -15.25
C VAL A 131 -12.24 -1.85 -14.40
N VAL A 132 -11.85 -2.23 -13.18
CA VAL A 132 -12.72 -2.99 -12.25
C VAL A 132 -13.97 -2.18 -11.92
N ALA A 133 -13.80 -0.92 -11.51
CA ALA A 133 -14.90 -0.03 -11.13
C ALA A 133 -15.88 0.22 -12.28
N VAL A 134 -15.36 0.52 -13.49
CA VAL A 134 -16.19 0.73 -14.68
C VAL A 134 -16.93 -0.56 -15.05
N THR A 135 -16.26 -1.71 -15.03
CA THR A 135 -16.88 -2.99 -15.37
C THR A 135 -18.02 -3.33 -14.40
N ALA A 136 -17.80 -3.15 -13.09
CA ALA A 136 -18.83 -3.38 -12.08
C ALA A 136 -20.05 -2.47 -12.29
N GLY A 137 -19.81 -1.18 -12.52
CA GLY A 137 -20.87 -0.21 -12.83
C GLY A 137 -21.65 -0.58 -14.10
N LEU A 138 -20.95 -0.93 -15.19
CA LEU A 138 -21.60 -1.30 -16.45
C LEU A 138 -22.42 -2.59 -16.34
N VAL A 139 -21.92 -3.59 -15.61
CA VAL A 139 -22.66 -4.84 -15.36
C VAL A 139 -23.98 -4.55 -14.67
N LEU A 140 -23.98 -3.74 -13.61
CA LEU A 140 -25.19 -3.40 -12.86
C LEU A 140 -26.13 -2.49 -13.67
N TRP A 141 -25.59 -1.51 -14.39
CA TRP A 141 -26.41 -0.57 -15.15
C TRP A 141 -27.05 -1.23 -16.37
N ILE A 142 -26.25 -1.82 -17.26
CA ILE A 142 -26.73 -2.34 -18.55
C ILE A 142 -27.25 -3.77 -18.39
N GLY A 143 -26.56 -4.59 -17.60
CA GLY A 143 -26.91 -6.01 -17.44
C GLY A 143 -28.12 -6.27 -16.56
N TYR A 144 -28.39 -5.39 -15.58
CA TYR A 144 -29.41 -5.62 -14.56
C TYR A 144 -30.37 -4.44 -14.35
N ASP A 145 -30.26 -3.35 -15.11
CA ASP A 145 -31.10 -2.14 -15.00
C ASP A 145 -31.10 -1.51 -13.58
N ARG A 146 -29.91 -1.45 -12.95
CA ARG A 146 -29.72 -0.93 -11.58
C ARG A 146 -28.79 0.29 -11.57
N PRO A 147 -29.23 1.46 -12.08
CA PRO A 147 -28.35 2.63 -12.25
C PRO A 147 -27.82 3.20 -10.93
N LEU A 148 -28.62 3.18 -9.85
CA LEU A 148 -28.17 3.63 -8.54
C LEU A 148 -27.11 2.69 -7.95
N SER A 149 -27.35 1.38 -7.97
CA SER A 149 -26.37 0.39 -7.52
C SER A 149 -25.10 0.43 -8.37
N ALA A 150 -25.22 0.65 -9.67
CA ALA A 150 -24.09 0.84 -10.58
C ALA A 150 -23.21 2.04 -10.19
N ALA A 151 -23.81 3.19 -9.91
CA ALA A 151 -23.08 4.38 -9.48
C ALA A 151 -22.37 4.16 -8.13
N LEU A 152 -23.02 3.47 -7.20
CA LEU A 152 -22.43 3.12 -5.90
C LEU A 152 -21.28 2.12 -6.05
N ALA A 153 -21.42 1.09 -6.87
CA ALA A 153 -20.37 0.11 -7.12
C ALA A 153 -19.15 0.77 -7.79
N PHE A 154 -19.37 1.53 -8.87
CA PHE A 154 -18.31 2.29 -9.53
C PHE A 154 -17.59 3.23 -8.55
N GLY A 155 -18.35 4.04 -7.80
CA GLY A 155 -17.78 5.02 -6.87
C GLY A 155 -16.99 4.36 -5.74
N SER A 156 -17.55 3.32 -5.12
CA SER A 156 -16.90 2.62 -4.00
C SER A 156 -15.64 1.86 -4.44
N ASP A 157 -15.67 1.18 -5.58
CA ASP A 157 -14.52 0.48 -6.13
C ASP A 157 -13.40 1.47 -6.50
N LEU A 158 -13.74 2.57 -7.16
CA LEU A 158 -12.77 3.61 -7.54
C LEU A 158 -12.13 4.24 -6.30
N ILE A 159 -12.95 4.68 -5.35
CA ILE A 159 -12.45 5.31 -4.11
C ILE A 159 -11.61 4.32 -3.30
N GLY A 160 -12.09 3.09 -3.10
CA GLY A 160 -11.40 2.07 -2.33
C GLY A 160 -10.07 1.66 -2.94
N GLY A 161 -10.04 1.45 -4.27
CA GLY A 161 -8.83 1.10 -5.00
C GLY A 161 -7.80 2.23 -5.03
N GLU A 162 -8.23 3.46 -5.32
CA GLU A 162 -7.33 4.63 -5.35
C GLU A 162 -6.78 4.96 -3.96
N LEU A 163 -7.61 4.93 -2.92
CA LEU A 163 -7.14 5.12 -1.54
C LEU A 163 -6.11 4.06 -1.16
N SER A 164 -6.31 2.81 -1.57
CA SER A 164 -5.33 1.76 -1.35
C SER A 164 -4.00 2.12 -2.01
N ILE A 165 -3.98 2.46 -3.31
CA ILE A 165 -2.74 2.80 -4.02
C ILE A 165 -2.05 4.06 -3.44
N LEU A 166 -2.83 5.10 -3.14
CA LEU A 166 -2.31 6.38 -2.65
C LEU A 166 -1.73 6.29 -1.23
N THR A 167 -2.18 5.34 -0.43
CA THR A 167 -1.72 5.15 0.96
C THR A 167 -0.52 4.19 1.08
N ILE A 168 -0.06 3.60 -0.03
CA ILE A 168 1.13 2.76 -0.05
C ILE A 168 2.35 3.55 0.47
N PRO A 169 3.12 3.01 1.42
CA PRO A 169 4.36 3.63 1.90
C PRO A 169 5.35 3.90 0.77
N THR A 170 6.08 5.01 0.87
CA THR A 170 7.00 5.50 -0.18
C THR A 170 8.33 6.01 0.40
N ARG A 171 8.75 5.51 1.58
CA ARG A 171 9.91 6.14 2.26
C ARG A 171 11.20 5.81 1.52
N ALA A 172 11.40 4.58 1.08
CA ALA A 172 12.59 4.19 0.33
C ALA A 172 12.67 4.89 -1.03
N ALA A 173 11.57 4.99 -1.77
CA ALA A 173 11.48 5.70 -3.05
C ALA A 173 11.81 7.18 -2.88
N ARG A 174 11.19 7.86 -1.92
CA ARG A 174 11.50 9.27 -1.62
C ARG A 174 12.95 9.46 -1.17
N TRP A 175 13.52 8.53 -0.42
CA TRP A 175 14.92 8.60 -0.03
C TRP A 175 15.87 8.41 -1.20
N ARG A 176 15.57 7.50 -2.12
CA ARG A 176 16.37 7.27 -3.32
C ARG A 176 16.34 8.48 -4.26
N ASP A 177 15.16 9.07 -4.42
CA ASP A 177 14.93 10.16 -5.36
C ASP A 177 15.17 11.55 -4.73
N ARG A 178 15.62 11.61 -3.47
CA ARG A 178 15.93 12.89 -2.81
C ARG A 178 17.12 13.56 -3.54
N PRO A 179 17.04 14.86 -3.84
CA PRO A 179 18.20 15.60 -4.34
C PRO A 179 19.26 15.60 -3.24
N VAL A 180 20.39 14.93 -3.49
CA VAL A 180 21.52 14.95 -2.57
C VAL A 180 22.43 16.05 -3.05
N ALA A 181 22.40 17.20 -2.36
CA ALA A 181 23.37 18.26 -2.60
C ALA A 181 24.78 17.69 -2.37
N ARG A 182 25.52 17.44 -3.45
CA ARG A 182 26.91 16.99 -3.37
C ARG A 182 27.78 18.22 -3.41
N TRP A 183 28.30 18.57 -2.25
CA TRP A 183 29.37 19.55 -2.15
C TRP A 183 30.68 18.84 -2.44
N GLN A 184 31.31 19.20 -3.55
CA GLN A 184 32.66 18.73 -3.88
C GLN A 184 33.63 19.89 -3.76
N LEU A 185 34.78 19.62 -3.15
CA LEU A 185 35.91 20.54 -3.18
C LEU A 185 36.66 20.29 -4.49
N ALA A 186 36.60 21.24 -5.41
CA ALA A 186 37.32 21.19 -6.67
C ALA A 186 38.53 22.16 -6.60
N PRO A 187 39.74 21.71 -6.96
CA PRO A 187 40.86 22.63 -7.13
C PRO A 187 40.55 23.61 -8.27
N SER A 188 40.80 24.90 -8.05
CA SER A 188 40.65 25.98 -9.01
C SER A 188 41.94 26.80 -9.11
N LEU A 189 42.06 27.61 -10.16
CA LEU A 189 43.22 28.49 -10.36
C LEU A 189 43.44 29.49 -9.20
N HIS A 190 42.44 29.68 -8.33
CA HIS A 190 42.48 30.63 -7.21
C HIS A 190 42.41 29.92 -5.84
N GLY A 191 42.61 28.60 -5.78
CA GLY A 191 42.59 27.82 -4.53
C GLY A 191 41.60 26.65 -4.55
N VAL A 192 40.88 26.44 -3.45
CA VAL A 192 39.84 25.40 -3.34
C VAL A 192 38.47 26.04 -3.50
N GLN A 193 37.70 25.59 -4.50
CA GLN A 193 36.34 26.06 -4.72
C GLN A 193 35.33 25.00 -4.24
N ILE A 194 34.30 25.44 -3.53
CA ILE A 194 33.15 24.60 -3.19
C ILE A 194 32.22 24.60 -4.41
N VAL A 195 32.08 23.45 -5.06
CA VAL A 195 31.15 23.25 -6.17
C VAL A 195 29.95 22.47 -5.64
N GLY A 196 28.77 23.08 -5.72
CA GLY A 196 27.50 22.41 -5.44
C GLY A 196 26.96 21.79 -6.73
N ALA A 197 26.78 20.47 -6.75
CA ALA A 197 25.93 19.80 -7.73
C ALA A 197 24.57 19.53 -7.09
N TRP A 198 23.51 20.03 -7.72
CA TRP A 198 22.11 19.88 -7.33
C TRP A 198 21.45 18.79 -8.18
#